data_AF-A0A6I9LXX0-F1
#
_entry.id   AF-A0A6I9LXX0-F1
#
_cell.length_a   1.000
_cell.length_b   1.000
_cell.length_c   1.000
_cell.angle_alpha   90.00
_cell.angle_beta   90.00
_cell.angle_gamma   90.00
#
_symmetry.space_group_name_H-M   'P 1'
#
loop_
_entity.id
_entity.type
_entity.pdbx_description
1 polymer ?
#
loop_
_entity_poly.entity_id
_entity_poly.type
_entity_poly.pdbx_seq_one_letter_code
_entity_poly.pdbx_strand_id
1 'polypeptide(L)'
;MCSAHILIFYRQILGDVLLRDRANLQSADLISHPMLATFPMLLEQPDVMDALRSSWAEKESTLKRSEKRDKELLKAEFLLVYHDCALPLLHSTLLPPFRWAEEETEAARWKAIADFLKQSRENEGSLKALLSPDGVHEPFDLSEQTYDFLGEIRKNSA
;
A
#
# COMPACT_ATOMS: atom_id res chain seq x y z
N MET A 1 12.79 -16.00 -2.53
CA MET A 1 11.55 -16.48 -1.86
C MET A 1 10.37 -15.84 -2.59
N CYS A 2 9.30 -16.59 -2.86
CA CYS A 2 8.28 -16.23 -3.85
C CYS A 2 7.19 -15.30 -3.27
N SER A 3 6.81 -14.22 -3.98
CA SER A 3 5.75 -13.26 -3.57
C SER A 3 4.32 -13.82 -3.63
N ALA A 4 4.17 -15.13 -3.89
CA ALA A 4 2.89 -15.81 -4.03
C ALA A 4 1.98 -15.65 -2.80
N HIS A 5 2.52 -15.61 -1.58
CA HIS A 5 1.72 -15.45 -0.36
C HIS A 5 1.03 -14.08 -0.30
N ILE A 6 1.70 -13.02 -0.75
CA ILE A 6 1.13 -11.67 -0.81
C ILE A 6 -0.02 -11.63 -1.83
N LEU A 7 0.16 -12.27 -2.99
CA LEU A 7 -0.89 -12.39 -4.00
C LEU A 7 -2.12 -13.16 -3.48
N ILE A 8 -1.90 -14.19 -2.65
CA ILE A 8 -2.99 -14.93 -2.01
C ILE A 8 -3.78 -14.02 -1.07
N PHE A 9 -3.11 -13.23 -0.22
CA PHE A 9 -3.78 -12.26 0.64
C PHE A 9 -4.60 -11.24 -0.16
N TYR A 10 -4.00 -10.66 -1.20
CA TYR A 10 -4.69 -9.74 -2.10
C TYR A 10 -5.96 -10.37 -2.67
N ARG A 11 -5.88 -11.59 -3.22
CA ARG A 11 -7.03 -12.28 -3.82
C ARG A 11 -8.12 -12.61 -2.80
N GLN A 12 -7.75 -13.00 -1.59
CA GLN A 12 -8.71 -13.29 -0.52
C GLN A 12 -9.44 -12.01 -0.09
N ILE A 13 -8.69 -10.95 0.20
CA ILE A 13 -9.25 -9.66 0.63
C ILE A 13 -10.12 -9.06 -0.48
N LEU A 14 -9.66 -9.13 -1.74
CA LEU A 14 -10.44 -8.72 -2.91
C LEU A 14 -11.78 -9.49 -2.98
N GLY A 15 -11.75 -10.81 -2.78
CA GLY A 15 -12.96 -11.64 -2.75
C GLY A 15 -13.91 -11.25 -1.63
N ASP A 16 -13.39 -10.96 -0.43
CA ASP A 16 -14.21 -10.54 0.70
C ASP A 16 -14.87 -9.18 0.41
N VAL A 17 -14.10 -8.18 -0.01
CA VAL A 17 -14.61 -6.83 -0.28
C VAL A 17 -15.61 -6.79 -1.43
N LEU A 18 -15.39 -7.59 -2.49
CA LEU A 18 -16.27 -7.60 -3.65
C LEU A 18 -17.52 -8.46 -3.48
N LEU A 19 -17.46 -9.52 -2.67
CA LEU A 19 -18.52 -10.54 -2.63
C LEU A 19 -19.12 -10.71 -1.23
N ARG A 20 -18.27 -10.85 -0.20
CA ARG A 20 -18.69 -11.22 1.16
C ARG A 20 -19.24 -10.03 1.94
N ASP A 21 -18.55 -8.91 1.87
CA ASP A 21 -18.79 -7.75 2.71
C ASP A 21 -19.83 -6.79 2.08
N ARG A 22 -20.34 -7.14 0.89
CA ARG A 22 -21.42 -6.42 0.22
C ARG A 22 -22.78 -6.90 0.70
N ALA A 23 -23.62 -5.96 1.12
CA ALA A 23 -25.02 -6.23 1.47
C ALA A 23 -25.86 -6.70 0.25
N ASN A 24 -25.51 -6.21 -0.95
CA ASN A 24 -26.15 -6.58 -2.21
C ASN A 24 -25.11 -6.58 -3.34
N LEU A 25 -25.14 -7.59 -4.21
CA LEU A 25 -24.28 -7.70 -5.38
C LEU A 25 -24.53 -6.57 -6.40
N GLN A 26 -25.73 -6.00 -6.41
CA GLN A 26 -26.10 -4.85 -7.27
C GLN A 26 -25.81 -3.48 -6.65
N SER A 27 -25.20 -3.43 -5.46
CA SER A 27 -24.82 -2.15 -4.86
C SER A 27 -23.83 -1.40 -5.76
N ALA A 28 -24.12 -0.13 -6.02
CA ALA A 28 -23.26 0.81 -6.72
C ALA A 28 -22.42 1.66 -5.74
N ASP A 29 -22.36 1.26 -4.46
CA ASP A 29 -21.59 1.98 -3.46
C ASP A 29 -20.09 1.95 -3.82
N LEU A 30 -19.45 3.09 -3.58
CA LEU A 30 -18.02 3.24 -3.78
C LEU A 30 -17.25 2.31 -2.85
N ILE A 31 -16.32 1.52 -3.39
CA ILE A 31 -15.37 0.74 -2.58
C ILE A 31 -14.14 1.60 -2.32
N SER A 32 -14.05 2.15 -1.12
CA SER A 32 -12.86 2.85 -0.64
C SER A 32 -11.92 1.89 0.09
N HIS A 33 -11.14 1.08 -0.64
CA HIS A 33 -10.18 0.15 -0.04
C HIS A 33 -8.75 0.44 -0.49
N PRO A 34 -7.89 1.06 0.36
CA PRO A 34 -6.59 1.58 -0.07
C PRO A 34 -5.70 0.51 -0.67
N MET A 35 -5.60 -0.65 0.01
CA MET A 35 -4.79 -1.76 -0.48
C MET A 35 -5.25 -2.24 -1.87
N LEU A 36 -6.56 -2.33 -2.14
CA LEU A 36 -7.05 -2.77 -3.44
C LEU A 36 -6.78 -1.74 -4.53
N ALA A 37 -6.91 -0.45 -4.21
CA ALA A 37 -6.63 0.64 -5.14
C ALA A 37 -5.14 0.70 -5.51
N THR A 38 -4.24 0.48 -4.55
CA THR A 38 -2.79 0.66 -4.74
C THR A 38 -2.02 -0.64 -4.98
N PHE A 39 -2.67 -1.81 -4.88
CA PHE A 39 -1.99 -3.09 -5.15
C PHE A 39 -1.42 -3.19 -6.57
N PRO A 40 -2.09 -2.70 -7.64
CA PRO A 40 -1.49 -2.68 -8.98
C PRO A 40 -0.18 -1.87 -9.04
N MET A 41 -0.13 -0.70 -8.39
CA MET A 41 1.09 0.11 -8.31
C MET A 41 2.21 -0.61 -7.58
N LEU A 42 1.88 -1.37 -6.53
CA LEU A 42 2.85 -2.20 -5.81
C LEU A 42 3.48 -3.27 -6.72
N LEU A 43 2.71 -3.87 -7.63
CA LEU A 43 3.23 -4.89 -8.55
C LEU A 43 4.24 -4.34 -9.55
N GLU A 44 4.21 -3.04 -9.81
CA GLU A 44 5.16 -2.35 -10.68
C GLU A 44 6.46 -1.96 -9.94
N GLN A 45 6.47 -2.04 -8.60
CA GLN A 45 7.60 -1.65 -7.75
C GLN A 45 8.14 -2.86 -6.97
N PRO A 46 9.08 -3.63 -7.55
CA PRO A 46 9.59 -4.87 -6.95
C PRO A 46 10.32 -4.65 -5.62
N ASP A 47 10.97 -3.50 -5.46
CA ASP A 47 11.68 -3.12 -4.22
C ASP A 47 10.71 -2.84 -3.06
N VAL A 48 9.58 -2.16 -3.32
CA VAL A 48 8.52 -1.95 -2.32
C VAL A 48 7.78 -3.27 -2.03
N MET A 49 7.58 -4.12 -3.03
CA MET A 49 7.05 -5.48 -2.83
C MET A 49 7.95 -6.31 -1.93
N ASP A 50 9.28 -6.20 -2.10
CA ASP A 50 10.26 -6.89 -1.26
C ASP A 50 10.31 -6.33 0.17
N ALA A 51 10.11 -5.02 0.34
CA ALA A 51 9.93 -4.38 1.64
C ALA A 51 8.70 -4.96 2.36
N LEU A 52 7.54 -4.97 1.70
CA LEU A 52 6.30 -5.54 2.24
C LEU A 52 6.46 -7.01 2.63
N ARG A 53 7.09 -7.80 1.74
CA ARG A 53 7.36 -9.22 1.99
C ARG A 53 8.19 -9.43 3.24
N SER A 54 9.22 -8.60 3.43
CA SER A 54 10.13 -8.70 4.56
C SER A 54 9.45 -8.26 5.87
N SER A 55 8.69 -7.16 5.84
CA SER A 55 7.88 -6.70 6.97
C SER A 55 6.81 -7.71 7.37
N TRP A 56 6.15 -8.35 6.39
CA TRP A 56 5.18 -9.41 6.67
C TRP A 56 5.83 -10.63 7.31
N ALA A 57 6.96 -11.10 6.78
CA ALA A 57 7.67 -12.25 7.35
C ALA A 57 8.10 -12.00 8.80
N GLU A 58 8.56 -10.78 9.11
CA GLU A 58 8.87 -10.35 10.47
C GLU A 58 7.63 -10.38 11.36
N LYS A 59 6.54 -9.72 10.95
CA LYS A 59 5.28 -9.71 11.71
C LYS A 59 4.74 -11.13 11.93
N GLU A 60 4.68 -11.95 10.88
CA GLU A 60 4.23 -13.33 10.95
C GLU A 60 5.09 -14.18 11.91
N SER A 61 6.40 -13.90 12.01
CA SER A 61 7.27 -14.61 12.95
C SER A 61 6.88 -14.36 14.42
N THR A 62 6.28 -13.21 14.72
CA THR A 62 5.84 -12.85 16.09
C THR A 62 4.51 -13.49 16.49
N LEU A 63 3.72 -13.97 15.52
CA LEU A 63 2.39 -14.55 15.78
C LEU A 63 2.49 -15.96 16.40
N LYS A 64 1.61 -16.24 17.35
CA LYS A 64 1.45 -17.56 17.96
C LYS A 64 0.90 -18.57 16.95
N ARG A 65 1.15 -19.86 17.20
CA ARG A 65 0.65 -20.94 16.34
C ARG A 65 -0.88 -20.98 16.23
N SER A 66 -1.60 -20.57 17.28
CA SER A 66 -3.06 -20.45 17.27
C SER A 66 -3.51 -19.31 16.35
N GLU A 67 -2.85 -18.16 16.42
CA GLU A 67 -3.13 -16.97 15.60
C GLU A 67 -2.86 -17.26 14.12
N LYS A 68 -1.78 -17.98 13.79
CA LYS A 68 -1.47 -18.42 12.43
C LYS A 68 -2.50 -19.35 11.79
N ARG A 69 -3.43 -19.92 12.57
CA ARG A 69 -4.52 -20.75 12.05
C ARG A 69 -5.78 -19.93 11.76
N ASP A 70 -5.88 -18.74 12.32
CA ASP A 70 -6.99 -17.83 12.12
C ASP A 70 -6.76 -16.99 10.86
N LYS A 71 -7.53 -17.28 9.80
CA LYS A 71 -7.38 -16.61 8.51
C LYS A 71 -7.88 -15.17 8.53
N GLU A 72 -8.90 -14.85 9.33
CA GLU A 72 -9.42 -13.48 9.42
C GLU A 72 -8.42 -12.60 10.15
N LEU A 73 -7.84 -13.11 11.25
CA LEU A 73 -6.75 -12.43 11.96
C LEU A 73 -5.54 -12.20 11.05
N LEU A 74 -5.10 -13.22 10.29
CA LEU A 74 -3.96 -13.07 9.38
C LEU A 74 -4.19 -12.00 8.31
N LYS A 75 -5.40 -11.91 7.74
CA LYS A 75 -5.73 -10.84 6.79
C LYS A 75 -5.70 -9.46 7.45
N ALA A 76 -6.25 -9.34 8.66
CA ALA A 76 -6.24 -8.08 9.41
C ALA A 76 -4.81 -7.62 9.73
N GLU A 77 -3.95 -8.52 10.22
CA GLU A 77 -2.54 -8.23 10.49
C GLU A 77 -1.77 -7.92 9.19
N PHE A 78 -2.06 -8.61 8.10
CA PHE A 78 -1.46 -8.31 6.80
C PHE A 78 -1.83 -6.91 6.31
N LEU A 79 -3.10 -6.50 6.47
CA LEU A 79 -3.55 -5.14 6.14
C LEU A 79 -2.83 -4.09 7.00
N LEU A 80 -2.65 -4.33 8.30
CA LEU A 80 -1.86 -3.42 9.14
C LEU A 80 -0.43 -3.27 8.62
N VAL A 81 0.25 -4.38 8.31
CA VAL A 81 1.60 -4.33 7.73
C VAL A 81 1.60 -3.63 6.38
N TYR A 82 0.58 -3.82 5.55
CA TYR A 82 0.44 -3.11 4.27
C TYR A 82 0.33 -1.59 4.48
N HIS A 83 -0.49 -1.17 5.44
CA HIS A 83 -0.70 0.24 5.77
C HIS A 83 0.52 0.89 6.41
N ASP A 84 1.33 0.14 7.16
CA ASP A 84 2.56 0.67 7.77
C ASP A 84 3.79 0.61 6.87
N CYS A 85 3.78 -0.23 5.85
CA CYS A 85 4.96 -0.44 4.98
C CYS A 85 4.71 0.02 3.54
N ALA A 86 3.85 -0.68 2.81
CA ALA A 86 3.70 -0.47 1.37
C ALA A 86 2.98 0.84 1.05
N LEU A 87 1.85 1.12 1.71
CA LEU A 87 1.01 2.27 1.40
C LEU A 87 1.75 3.62 1.58
N PRO A 88 2.54 3.84 2.64
CA PRO A 88 3.34 5.06 2.80
C PRO A 88 4.45 5.17 1.76
N LEU A 89 5.12 4.06 1.43
CA LEU A 89 6.20 4.04 0.45
C LEU A 89 5.70 4.37 -0.97
N LEU A 90 4.51 3.87 -1.33
CA LEU A 90 3.91 4.11 -2.66
C LEU A 90 3.52 5.58 -2.86
N HIS A 91 3.19 6.32 -1.80
CA HIS A 91 2.85 7.75 -1.85
C HIS A 91 3.97 8.65 -1.29
N SER A 92 5.16 8.10 -1.07
CA SER A 92 6.27 8.86 -0.53
C SER A 92 6.85 9.78 -1.58
N THR A 93 6.90 11.09 -1.31
CA THR A 93 7.58 12.06 -2.17
C THR A 93 9.10 12.01 -2.01
N LEU A 94 9.60 11.30 -0.98
CA LEU A 94 11.03 11.15 -0.70
C LEU A 94 11.64 9.95 -1.43
N LEU A 95 10.80 9.01 -1.90
CA LEU A 95 11.26 7.85 -2.64
C LEU A 95 11.51 8.25 -4.10
N PRO A 96 12.75 8.18 -4.62
CA PRO A 96 13.03 8.49 -6.02
C PRO A 96 12.18 7.61 -6.94
N PRO A 97 11.81 8.04 -8.16
CA PRO A 97 11.01 7.22 -9.07
C PRO A 97 11.72 5.91 -9.40
N PHE A 98 10.96 4.83 -9.56
CA PHE A 98 11.51 3.53 -9.92
C PHE A 98 12.07 3.57 -11.35
N ARG A 99 13.34 3.19 -11.50
CA ARG A 99 14.00 3.07 -12.80
C ARG A 99 14.80 1.78 -12.82
N TRP A 100 14.43 0.90 -13.74
CA TRP A 100 15.05 -0.40 -13.89
C TRP A 100 16.48 -0.27 -14.43
N ALA A 101 17.43 -1.01 -13.85
CA ALA A 101 18.82 -1.09 -14.30
C ALA A 101 19.61 0.24 -14.22
N GLU A 102 19.19 1.14 -13.34
CA GLU A 102 19.93 2.36 -13.01
C GLU A 102 20.44 2.26 -11.56
N GLU A 103 21.67 1.75 -11.41
CA GLU A 103 22.27 1.36 -10.12
C GLU A 103 22.23 2.47 -9.06
N GLU A 104 22.52 3.72 -9.45
CA GLU A 104 22.50 4.86 -8.53
C GLU A 104 21.09 5.09 -7.96
N THR A 105 20.06 4.98 -8.80
CA THR A 105 18.67 5.15 -8.36
C THR A 105 18.16 3.97 -7.54
N GLU A 106 18.55 2.74 -7.90
CA GLU A 106 18.22 1.54 -7.13
C GLU A 106 18.86 1.60 -5.73
N ALA A 107 20.13 2.02 -5.63
CA ALA A 107 20.81 2.20 -4.36
C ALA A 107 20.18 3.31 -3.51
N ALA A 108 19.81 4.44 -4.13
CA ALA A 108 19.14 5.54 -3.44
C ALA A 108 17.75 5.12 -2.92
N ARG A 109 16.94 4.43 -3.75
CA ARG A 109 15.64 3.89 -3.35
C ARG A 109 15.77 2.86 -2.24
N TRP A 110 16.72 1.92 -2.36
CA TRP A 110 16.97 0.92 -1.33
C TRP A 110 17.30 1.56 0.02
N LYS A 111 18.17 2.58 0.02
CA LYS A 111 18.50 3.34 1.23
C LYS A 111 17.28 4.03 1.83
N ALA A 112 16.49 4.73 1.01
CA ALA A 112 15.29 5.42 1.46
C ALA A 112 14.27 4.44 2.09
N ILE A 113 14.05 3.29 1.47
CA ILE A 113 13.19 2.23 2.00
C ILE A 113 13.75 1.69 3.32
N ALA A 114 15.04 1.39 3.40
CA ALA A 114 15.66 0.87 4.60
C ALA A 114 15.58 1.86 5.78
N ASP A 115 15.83 3.14 5.52
CA ASP A 115 15.72 4.21 6.52
C ASP A 115 14.27 4.36 7.00
N PHE A 116 13.29 4.32 6.10
CA PHE A 116 11.85 4.34 6.43
C PHE A 116 11.46 3.15 7.31
N LEU A 117 11.84 1.92 6.91
CA LEU A 117 11.52 0.70 7.67
C LEU A 117 12.16 0.73 9.06
N LYS A 118 13.38 1.24 9.18
CA LYS A 118 14.05 1.41 10.47
C LYS A 118 13.26 2.37 11.37
N GLN A 119 12.88 3.53 10.85
CA GLN A 119 12.07 4.50 11.59
C GLN A 119 10.71 3.94 11.97
N SER A 120 10.07 3.17 11.09
CA SER A 120 8.78 2.54 11.38
C SER A 120 8.90 1.53 12.53
N ARG A 121 9.97 0.73 12.56
CA ARG A 121 10.23 -0.21 13.67
C ARG A 121 10.46 0.50 15.00
N GLU A 122 11.25 1.57 15.00
CA GLU A 122 11.56 2.35 16.21
C GLU A 122 10.33 3.05 16.79
N ASN A 123 9.33 3.35 15.96
CA ASN A 123 8.12 4.09 16.34
C ASN A 123 6.85 3.22 16.39
N GLU A 124 6.99 1.90 16.36
CA GLU A 124 5.87 0.93 16.39
C GLU A 124 4.81 1.16 15.30
N GLY A 125 5.23 1.65 14.13
CA GLY A 125 4.34 1.90 12.99
C GLY A 125 4.78 3.08 12.12
N SER A 126 4.01 3.38 11.09
CA SER A 126 4.30 4.45 10.12
C SER A 126 3.78 5.83 10.55
N LEU A 127 2.80 5.87 11.45
CA LEU A 127 2.04 7.08 11.78
C LEU A 127 2.90 8.26 12.21
N LYS A 128 3.95 8.03 12.99
CA LYS A 128 4.81 9.13 13.45
C LYS A 128 5.61 9.74 12.30
N ALA A 129 6.05 8.93 11.33
CA ALA A 129 6.71 9.42 10.13
C ALA A 129 5.71 10.17 9.23
N LEU A 130 4.50 9.64 9.10
CA LEU A 130 3.42 10.23 8.29
C LEU A 130 2.84 11.53 8.86
N LEU A 131 2.89 11.73 10.17
CA LEU A 131 2.38 12.92 10.85
C LEU A 131 3.51 13.88 11.25
N SER A 132 4.74 13.60 10.82
CA SER A 132 5.88 14.46 11.10
C SER A 132 5.68 15.82 10.43
N PRO A 133 5.94 16.95 11.11
CA PRO A 133 5.85 18.28 10.49
C PRO A 133 6.86 18.48 9.36
N ASP A 134 7.93 17.67 9.33
CA ASP A 134 8.93 17.65 8.27
C ASP A 134 8.51 16.79 7.07
N GLY A 135 7.37 16.10 7.17
CA GLY A 135 6.82 15.23 6.13
C GLY A 135 6.34 16.02 4.93
N VAL A 136 6.91 15.74 3.76
CA VAL A 136 6.36 16.19 2.48
C VAL A 136 5.35 15.14 2.03
N HIS A 137 4.11 15.57 1.80
CA HIS A 137 3.01 14.68 1.41
C HIS A 137 2.45 15.09 0.05
N GLU A 138 2.03 14.11 -0.73
CA GLU A 138 1.28 14.35 -1.94
C GLU A 138 -0.07 15.02 -1.60
N PRO A 139 -0.53 16.02 -2.37
CA PRO A 139 -1.87 16.58 -2.18
C PRO A 139 -2.94 15.50 -2.40
N PHE A 140 -4.05 15.61 -1.67
CA PHE A 140 -5.19 14.72 -1.87
C PHE A 140 -5.73 14.83 -3.29
N ASP A 141 -5.86 13.70 -3.98
CA ASP A 141 -6.61 13.66 -5.22
C ASP A 141 -8.12 13.68 -4.92
N LEU A 142 -8.79 14.71 -5.43
CA LEU A 142 -10.24 14.90 -5.32
C LEU A 142 -10.94 14.64 -6.66
N SER A 143 -10.23 14.15 -7.67
CA SER A 143 -10.76 13.92 -9.02
C SER A 143 -11.96 12.97 -9.04
N GLU A 144 -12.00 11.98 -8.15
CA GLU A 144 -13.13 11.04 -8.05
C GLU A 144 -14.35 11.63 -7.33
N GLN A 145 -14.17 12.66 -6.50
CA GLN A 145 -15.24 13.28 -5.71
C GLN A 145 -15.73 14.60 -6.33
N THR A 146 -14.96 15.19 -7.22
CA THR A 146 -15.22 16.51 -7.78
C THR A 146 -15.34 16.45 -9.29
N TYR A 147 -16.32 17.19 -9.83
CA TYR A 147 -16.49 17.32 -11.26
C TYR A 147 -15.79 18.60 -11.74
N ASP A 148 -14.75 18.47 -12.56
CA ASP A 148 -14.04 19.61 -13.12
C ASP A 148 -14.81 20.22 -14.31
N PHE A 149 -15.71 21.15 -14.01
CA PHE A 149 -16.46 21.89 -15.03
C PHE A 149 -15.56 22.66 -16.00
N LEU A 150 -14.39 23.15 -15.54
CA LEU A 150 -13.52 24.00 -16.37
C LEU A 150 -12.64 23.18 -17.30
N GLY A 151 -12.13 22.04 -16.83
CA GLY A 151 -11.38 21.09 -17.65
C GLY A 151 -12.22 20.50 -18.78
N GLU A 152 -13.47 20.14 -18.50
CA GLU A 152 -14.37 19.58 -19.52
C GLU A 152 -14.74 20.60 -20.60
N ILE A 153 -14.93 21.88 -20.24
CA ILE A 153 -15.15 22.95 -21.23
C ILE A 153 -13.92 23.11 -22.14
N ARG A 154 -12.70 23.05 -21.58
CA ARG A 154 -11.45 23.22 -22.36
C ARG A 154 -11.22 22.10 -23.38
N LYS A 155 -11.53 20.84 -23.01
CA LYS A 155 -11.42 19.69 -23.93
C LYS A 155 -12.41 19.76 -25.09
N ASN A 156 -13.60 20.32 -24.86
CA ASN A 156 -14.64 20.44 -25.88
C ASN A 156 -14.47 21.64 -26.83
N SER A 157 -13.57 22.57 -26.51
CA SER A 157 -13.25 23.75 -27.32
C SER A 157 -12.01 23.59 -28.21
N ALA A 158 -11.37 22.42 -28.21
CA ALA A 158 -10.18 22.10 -28.99
C ALA A 158 -10.50 21.16 -30.16
#